data_AF-A0A957GQ74-F1
#
_entry.id   AF-A0A957GQ74-F1
#
_cell.length_a   1.000
_cell.length_b   1.000
_cell.length_c   1.000
_cell.angle_alpha   90.00
_cell.angle_beta   90.00
_cell.angle_gamma   90.00
#
_symmetry.space_group_name_H-M   'P 1'
#
loop_
_entity.id
_entity.type
_entity.pdbx_description
1 polymer ?
#
loop_
_entity_poly.entity_id
_entity_poly.type
_entity_poly.pdbx_seq_one_letter_code
_entity_poly.pdbx_strand_id
1 'polypeptide(L)'
;MQVEDKKPFEHLIHRQRGQFFAAEGAIFVARAPGRLDVMGGIADYSGSLVLEMPIAEATLAAVELDGEQTVRIVSLGGDRVGQTAVFTFPLTDLLANNAPIAYETAVSYFRQHQPWAAYIAGAFLVLMREKGVVFAQGARLLLHSNVPEGKGVSSSAAVEVAAMSAIAAAYGIKLAPRELALLCQKVENHVAGAPCGIMDQMTVVAGGRSLSSTS
;
A
#
# COMPACT_ATOMS: atom_id res chain seq x y z
N MET A 1 -16.75 -12.53 -8.27
CA MET A 1 -17.46 -11.30 -7.86
C MET A 1 -16.67 -10.13 -8.44
N GLN A 2 -17.15 -9.54 -9.54
CA GLN A 2 -16.36 -8.75 -10.49
C GLN A 2 -16.86 -7.28 -10.57
N VAL A 3 -15.91 -6.33 -10.48
CA VAL A 3 -15.81 -5.10 -11.31
C VAL A 3 -16.57 -3.80 -10.90
N GLU A 4 -17.44 -3.73 -9.90
CA GLU A 4 -18.18 -2.47 -9.63
C GLU A 4 -17.37 -1.31 -9.02
N ASP A 5 -16.39 -1.56 -8.13
CA ASP A 5 -15.66 -0.48 -7.42
C ASP A 5 -14.60 0.26 -8.25
N LYS A 6 -14.25 -0.20 -9.46
CA LYS A 6 -13.20 0.45 -10.26
C LYS A 6 -13.66 1.75 -10.90
N LYS A 7 -14.90 1.82 -11.38
CA LYS A 7 -15.39 2.96 -12.17
C LYS A 7 -15.39 4.29 -11.39
N PRO A 8 -15.78 4.34 -10.11
CA PRO A 8 -15.70 5.57 -9.31
C PRO A 8 -14.25 6.03 -9.09
N PHE A 9 -13.32 5.09 -8.91
CA PHE A 9 -11.91 5.41 -8.68
C PHE A 9 -11.17 5.81 -9.96
N GLU A 10 -11.50 5.20 -11.10
CA GLU A 10 -11.03 5.66 -12.41
C GLU A 10 -11.50 7.10 -12.68
N HIS A 11 -12.76 7.42 -12.40
CA HIS A 11 -13.25 8.81 -12.46
C HIS A 11 -12.50 9.75 -11.51
N LEU A 12 -12.16 9.29 -10.31
CA LEU A 12 -11.33 10.06 -9.38
C LEU A 12 -9.93 10.31 -9.97
N ILE A 13 -9.26 9.29 -10.49
CA ILE A 13 -7.95 9.43 -11.14
C ILE A 13 -8.02 10.42 -12.31
N HIS A 14 -9.03 10.29 -13.17
CA HIS A 14 -9.25 11.22 -14.28
C HIS A 14 -9.44 12.67 -13.82
N ARG A 15 -10.16 12.91 -12.71
CA ARG A 15 -10.29 14.26 -12.14
C ARG A 15 -8.99 14.80 -11.55
N GLN A 16 -8.08 13.92 -11.13
CA GLN A 16 -6.78 14.28 -10.55
C GLN A 16 -5.69 14.50 -11.61
N ARG A 17 -5.92 14.13 -12.88
CA ARG A 17 -5.05 14.48 -14.00
C ARG A 17 -4.95 16.00 -14.16
N GLY A 18 -3.74 16.49 -14.37
CA GLY A 18 -3.45 17.93 -14.50
C GLY A 18 -3.52 18.71 -13.19
N GLN A 19 -3.85 18.06 -12.06
CA GLN A 19 -3.88 18.69 -10.73
C GLN A 19 -2.87 18.01 -9.80
N PHE A 20 -3.06 16.72 -9.54
CA PHE A 20 -2.16 15.90 -8.73
C PHE A 20 -1.25 15.05 -9.62
N PHE A 21 -1.84 14.31 -10.55
CA PHE A 21 -1.11 13.59 -11.58
C PHE A 21 -0.78 14.50 -12.76
N ALA A 22 0.25 14.15 -13.52
CA ALA A 22 0.54 14.80 -14.78
C ALA A 22 -0.64 14.69 -15.76
N ALA A 23 -0.75 15.64 -16.68
CA ALA A 23 -1.81 15.63 -17.70
C ALA A 23 -1.72 14.39 -18.60
N GLU A 24 -0.49 13.94 -18.87
CA GLU A 24 -0.16 12.75 -19.66
C GLU A 24 0.86 11.90 -18.89
N GLY A 25 0.84 10.59 -19.08
CA GLY A 25 1.77 9.65 -18.44
C GLY A 25 1.08 8.39 -17.96
N ALA A 26 1.83 7.32 -17.69
CA ALA A 26 1.25 6.06 -17.23
C ALA A 26 0.89 6.14 -15.73
N ILE A 27 -0.37 5.86 -15.39
CA ILE A 27 -0.81 5.66 -14.01
C ILE A 27 -1.06 4.17 -13.79
N PHE A 28 -0.42 3.61 -12.78
CA PHE A 28 -0.57 2.21 -12.37
C PHE A 28 -1.54 2.12 -11.21
N VAL A 29 -2.58 1.31 -11.38
CA VAL A 29 -3.67 1.18 -10.42
C VAL A 29 -3.70 -0.24 -9.89
N ALA A 30 -3.75 -0.36 -8.56
CA ALA A 30 -3.97 -1.59 -7.85
C ALA A 30 -5.24 -1.53 -7.00
N ARG A 31 -5.94 -2.66 -6.92
CA ARG A 31 -7.04 -2.90 -5.97
C ARG A 31 -6.66 -4.06 -5.05
N ALA A 32 -6.92 -3.93 -3.75
CA ALA A 32 -6.80 -5.02 -2.79
C ALA A 32 -8.03 -5.01 -1.85
N PRO A 33 -8.77 -6.13 -1.71
CA PRO A 33 -9.95 -6.19 -0.85
C PRO A 33 -9.55 -6.14 0.64
N GLY A 34 -10.48 -5.78 1.52
CA GLY A 34 -10.39 -6.16 2.94
C GLY A 34 -10.66 -7.66 3.13
N ARG A 35 -10.68 -8.11 4.38
CA ARG A 35 -10.98 -9.51 4.70
C ARG A 35 -11.75 -9.67 6.00
N LEU A 36 -12.62 -10.66 6.08
CA LEU A 36 -13.32 -11.09 7.28
C LEU A 36 -12.66 -12.36 7.82
N ASP A 37 -12.25 -12.31 9.09
CA ASP A 37 -11.84 -13.50 9.86
C ASP A 37 -13.08 -14.31 10.23
N VAL A 38 -13.17 -15.52 9.66
CA VAL A 38 -14.27 -16.45 9.90
C VAL A 38 -13.89 -17.43 11.01
N MET A 39 -12.61 -17.83 11.08
CA MET A 39 -12.09 -18.75 12.09
C MET A 39 -10.57 -18.67 12.19
N GLY A 40 -10.07 -18.66 13.43
CA GLY A 40 -8.65 -18.90 13.71
C GLY A 40 -7.81 -17.65 13.90
N GLY A 41 -8.40 -16.45 13.82
CA GLY A 41 -7.68 -15.16 13.82
C GLY A 41 -6.51 -15.01 14.79
N ILE A 42 -6.73 -15.24 16.09
CA ILE A 42 -5.68 -15.08 17.11
C ILE A 42 -4.63 -16.21 17.06
N ALA A 43 -4.83 -17.27 16.30
CA ALA A 43 -3.96 -18.43 16.27
C ALA A 43 -3.04 -18.47 15.03
N ASP A 44 -3.07 -17.44 14.18
CA ASP A 44 -2.30 -17.42 12.93
C ASP A 44 -0.78 -17.44 13.16
N TYR A 45 -0.30 -16.74 14.17
CA TYR A 45 1.12 -16.70 14.55
C TYR A 45 1.61 -17.98 15.22
N SER A 46 0.71 -18.90 15.63
CA SER A 46 1.10 -20.19 16.22
C SER A 46 1.18 -21.33 15.18
N GLY A 47 0.90 -21.04 13.91
CA GLY A 47 0.84 -22.03 12.83
C GLY A 47 -0.47 -22.82 12.80
N SER A 48 -1.53 -22.32 13.45
CA SER A 48 -2.85 -22.95 13.42
C SER A 48 -3.55 -22.76 12.06
N LEU A 49 -4.56 -23.59 11.79
CA LEU A 49 -5.41 -23.41 10.62
C LEU A 49 -6.32 -22.19 10.79
N VAL A 50 -6.45 -21.43 9.71
CA VAL A 50 -7.26 -20.22 9.64
C VAL A 50 -8.21 -20.29 8.45
N LEU A 51 -9.35 -19.64 8.55
CA LEU A 51 -10.35 -19.52 7.48
C LEU A 51 -10.76 -18.06 7.34
N GLU A 52 -10.41 -17.50 6.19
CA GLU A 52 -10.58 -16.08 5.90
C GLU A 52 -11.42 -15.90 4.64
N MET A 53 -12.21 -14.82 4.60
CA MET A 53 -13.04 -14.48 3.45
C MET A 53 -12.79 -13.03 3.00
N PRO A 54 -12.31 -12.80 1.76
CA PRO A 54 -12.23 -11.46 1.19
C PRO A 54 -13.61 -10.80 1.12
N ILE A 55 -13.69 -9.51 1.46
CA ILE A 55 -14.92 -8.73 1.35
C ILE A 55 -14.97 -7.91 0.05
N ALA A 56 -16.12 -7.29 -0.24
CA ALA A 56 -16.29 -6.48 -1.44
C ALA A 56 -15.53 -5.16 -1.33
N GLU A 57 -15.51 -4.56 -0.15
CA GLU A 57 -14.78 -3.34 0.16
C GLU A 57 -13.28 -3.54 -0.08
N ALA A 58 -12.64 -2.51 -0.63
CA ALA A 58 -11.25 -2.56 -1.07
C ALA A 58 -10.53 -1.23 -0.90
N THR A 59 -9.22 -1.33 -0.78
CA THR A 59 -8.31 -0.22 -1.00
C THR A 59 -7.88 -0.18 -2.46
N LEU A 60 -7.88 1.02 -3.01
CA LEU A 60 -7.44 1.36 -4.34
C LEU A 60 -6.23 2.29 -4.21
N ALA A 61 -5.16 1.98 -4.94
CA ALA A 61 -3.94 2.77 -4.99
C ALA A 61 -3.60 3.07 -6.44
N ALA A 62 -3.37 4.34 -6.76
CA ALA A 62 -2.88 4.81 -8.05
C ALA A 62 -1.49 5.42 -7.88
N VAL A 63 -0.55 5.04 -8.75
CA VAL A 63 0.85 5.46 -8.70
C VAL A 63 1.27 5.98 -10.07
N GLU A 64 1.84 7.17 -10.08
CA GLU A 64 2.52 7.77 -11.24
C GLU A 64 3.96 8.07 -10.83
N LEU A 65 4.91 7.83 -11.74
CA LEU A 65 6.28 8.27 -11.53
C LEU A 65 6.44 9.66 -12.14
N ASP A 66 6.94 10.62 -11.36
CA ASP A 66 6.95 12.04 -11.75
C ASP A 66 8.36 12.58 -12.06
N GLY A 67 9.37 11.72 -12.08
CA GLY A 67 10.76 12.07 -12.41
C GLY A 67 11.48 12.88 -11.32
N GLU A 68 10.78 13.28 -10.25
CA GLU A 68 11.39 13.92 -9.08
C GLU A 68 12.07 12.87 -8.19
N GLN A 69 12.75 13.31 -7.12
CA GLN A 69 13.29 12.42 -6.08
C GLN A 69 12.39 12.40 -4.82
N THR A 70 11.13 12.81 -4.97
CA THR A 70 10.18 12.95 -3.87
C THR A 70 9.04 11.96 -4.01
N VAL A 71 8.58 11.43 -2.88
CA VAL A 71 7.39 10.60 -2.80
C VAL A 71 6.29 11.44 -2.18
N ARG A 72 5.17 11.58 -2.89
CA ARG A 72 3.99 12.31 -2.43
C ARG A 72 2.80 11.37 -2.34
N ILE A 73 2.29 11.19 -1.13
CA ILE A 73 1.17 10.30 -0.81
C ILE A 73 -0.03 11.15 -0.43
N VAL A 74 -1.16 10.91 -1.09
CA VAL A 74 -2.46 11.48 -0.75
C VAL A 74 -3.39 10.32 -0.42
N SER A 75 -3.90 10.29 0.81
CA SER A 75 -4.96 9.37 1.21
C SER A 75 -6.26 10.15 1.31
N LEU A 76 -7.25 9.74 0.53
CA LEU A 76 -8.61 10.23 0.64
C LEU A 76 -9.32 9.37 1.69
N GLY A 77 -9.68 9.97 2.82
CA GLY A 77 -10.62 9.34 3.75
C GLY A 77 -11.89 8.94 2.99
N GLY A 78 -12.51 7.83 3.38
CA GLY A 78 -13.72 7.28 2.73
C GLY A 78 -14.94 8.22 2.83
N ASP A 79 -16.13 7.70 3.18
CA ASP A 79 -17.37 8.50 3.25
C ASP A 79 -17.36 9.65 4.30
N ARG A 80 -16.25 9.84 5.01
CA ARG A 80 -15.99 11.00 5.88
C ARG A 80 -15.46 12.16 5.04
N VAL A 81 -16.39 12.94 4.49
CA VAL A 81 -16.12 14.21 3.79
C VAL A 81 -15.13 15.05 4.61
N GLY A 82 -13.97 15.38 4.02
CA GLY A 82 -13.02 16.37 4.55
C GLY A 82 -11.73 15.84 5.21
N GLN A 83 -11.50 14.53 5.30
CA GLN A 83 -10.23 13.98 5.80
C GLN A 83 -9.30 13.54 4.65
N THR A 84 -8.70 14.50 3.97
CA THR A 84 -7.57 14.24 3.06
C THR A 84 -6.27 14.31 3.87
N ALA A 85 -5.53 13.21 3.93
CA ALA A 85 -4.21 13.18 4.53
C ALA A 85 -3.14 13.25 3.43
N VAL A 86 -2.12 14.08 3.62
CA VAL A 86 -1.02 14.24 2.67
C VAL A 86 0.30 14.05 3.41
N PHE A 87 1.21 13.29 2.79
CA PHE A 87 2.58 13.17 3.26
C PHE A 87 3.53 13.22 2.06
N THR A 88 4.52 14.10 2.14
CA THR A 88 5.56 14.24 1.11
C THR A 88 6.92 14.14 1.78
N PHE A 89 7.81 13.32 1.22
CA PHE A 89 9.17 13.16 1.71
C PHE A 89 10.12 12.87 0.54
N PRO A 90 11.39 13.30 0.60
CA PRO A 90 12.39 12.88 -0.39
C PRO A 90 12.78 11.42 -0.16
N LEU A 91 13.07 10.66 -1.22
CA LEU A 91 13.52 9.26 -1.11
C LEU A 91 14.78 9.11 -0.23
N THR A 92 15.60 10.16 -0.16
CA THR A 92 16.80 10.22 0.68
C THR A 92 16.52 10.10 2.17
N ASP A 93 15.31 10.43 2.64
CA ASP A 93 14.94 10.24 4.06
C ASP A 93 14.92 8.76 4.46
N LEU A 94 14.76 7.85 3.48
CA LEU A 94 14.85 6.41 3.69
C LEU A 94 16.27 5.86 3.57
N LEU A 95 17.28 6.74 3.42
CA LEU A 95 18.67 6.38 3.25
C LEU A 95 19.56 6.96 4.36
N ALA A 96 20.55 6.19 4.80
CA ALA A 96 21.68 6.65 5.59
C ALA A 96 22.96 6.17 4.91
N ASN A 97 23.88 7.10 4.61
CA ASN A 97 25.14 6.80 3.92
C ASN A 97 24.94 6.03 2.59
N ASN A 98 23.97 6.44 1.77
CA ASN A 98 23.57 5.78 0.51
C ASN A 98 23.11 4.32 0.64
N ALA A 99 22.77 3.87 1.86
CA ALA A 99 22.16 2.57 2.10
C ALA A 99 20.79 2.76 2.76
N PRO A 100 19.84 1.83 2.58
CA PRO A 100 18.53 1.94 3.22
C PRO A 100 18.64 1.96 4.75
N ILE A 101 17.91 2.86 5.41
CA ILE A 101 17.89 2.94 6.88
C ILE A 101 17.46 1.61 7.52
N ALA A 102 17.85 1.41 8.78
CA ALA A 102 17.40 0.26 9.56
C ALA A 102 15.89 0.38 9.86
N TYR A 103 15.23 -0.75 10.06
CA TYR A 103 13.78 -0.80 10.33
C TYR A 103 13.42 -0.05 11.61
N GLU A 104 14.26 -0.15 12.65
CA GLU A 104 14.09 0.54 13.93
C GLU A 104 14.12 2.07 13.77
N THR A 105 14.99 2.56 12.86
CA THR A 105 15.05 3.97 12.49
C THR A 105 13.79 4.40 11.75
N ALA A 106 13.28 3.56 10.83
CA ALA A 106 12.08 3.85 10.06
C ALA A 106 10.84 3.94 10.95
N VAL A 107 10.66 3.02 11.92
CA VAL A 107 9.56 3.08 12.90
C VAL A 107 9.57 4.41 13.65
N SER A 108 10.75 4.85 14.09
CA SER A 108 10.91 6.12 14.80
C SER A 108 10.59 7.32 13.91
N TYR A 109 11.07 7.30 12.66
CA TYR A 109 10.82 8.34 11.67
C TYR A 109 9.32 8.51 11.41
N PHE A 110 8.61 7.44 11.01
CA PHE A 110 7.19 7.55 10.70
C PHE A 110 6.33 7.87 11.91
N ARG A 111 6.68 7.36 13.11
CA ARG A 111 5.95 7.68 14.34
C ARG A 111 6.00 9.18 14.67
N GLN A 112 7.12 9.85 14.39
CA GLN A 112 7.29 11.28 14.66
C GLN A 112 6.68 12.19 13.58
N HIS A 113 6.58 11.70 12.34
CA HIS A 113 6.11 12.50 11.20
C HIS A 113 4.66 12.20 10.84
N GLN A 114 4.38 11.00 10.33
CA GLN A 114 3.06 10.56 9.86
C GLN A 114 2.90 9.04 10.01
N PRO A 115 2.34 8.54 11.13
CA PRO A 115 2.25 7.10 11.40
C PRO A 115 1.46 6.31 10.34
N TRP A 116 0.37 6.89 9.80
CA TRP A 116 -0.44 6.25 8.76
C TRP A 116 0.33 6.03 7.45
N ALA A 117 1.30 6.91 7.15
CA ALA A 117 2.07 6.81 5.92
C ALA A 117 3.05 5.63 5.94
N ALA A 118 3.40 5.10 7.12
CA ALA A 118 4.30 3.95 7.27
C ALA A 118 3.81 2.73 6.48
N TYR A 119 2.51 2.48 6.46
CA TYR A 119 1.86 1.37 5.74
C TYR A 119 2.00 1.46 4.21
N ILE A 120 2.33 2.64 3.69
CA ILE A 120 2.41 2.93 2.25
C ILE A 120 3.86 3.21 1.86
N ALA A 121 4.49 4.19 2.51
CA ALA A 121 5.86 4.59 2.29
C ALA A 121 6.86 3.49 2.70
N GLY A 122 6.51 2.65 3.67
CA GLY A 122 7.33 1.51 4.06
C GLY A 122 7.55 0.51 2.93
N ALA A 123 6.68 0.47 1.91
CA ALA A 123 6.89 -0.36 0.72
C ALA A 123 8.19 0.00 -0.02
N PHE A 124 8.54 1.29 -0.11
CA PHE A 124 9.82 1.72 -0.70
C PHE A 124 10.99 1.16 0.11
N LEU A 125 10.98 1.35 1.43
CA LEU A 125 12.06 0.87 2.29
C LEU A 125 12.22 -0.65 2.24
N VAL A 126 11.11 -1.39 2.33
CA VAL A 126 11.12 -2.86 2.26
C VAL A 126 11.63 -3.34 0.90
N LEU A 127 11.22 -2.73 -0.20
CA LEU A 127 11.74 -3.07 -1.53
C LEU A 127 13.24 -2.76 -1.66
N MET A 128 13.72 -1.65 -1.11
CA MET A 128 15.16 -1.36 -1.08
C MET A 128 15.93 -2.44 -0.29
N ARG A 129 15.46 -2.78 0.91
CA ARG A 129 16.17 -3.70 1.82
C ARG A 129 16.11 -5.16 1.40
N GLU A 130 14.94 -5.63 0.98
CA GLU A 130 14.68 -7.05 0.74
C GLU A 130 14.90 -7.46 -0.72
N LYS A 131 14.77 -6.50 -1.66
CA LYS A 131 14.90 -6.73 -3.09
C LYS A 131 16.06 -5.99 -3.73
N GLY A 132 16.79 -5.16 -2.98
CA GLY A 132 17.91 -4.38 -3.51
C GLY A 132 17.48 -3.32 -4.52
N VAL A 133 16.22 -2.88 -4.47
CA VAL A 133 15.68 -1.92 -5.43
C VAL A 133 16.30 -0.55 -5.19
N VAL A 134 16.82 0.05 -6.26
CA VAL A 134 17.28 1.44 -6.27
C VAL A 134 16.26 2.26 -7.04
N PHE A 135 15.57 3.16 -6.33
CA PHE A 135 14.58 4.04 -6.94
C PHE A 135 15.29 5.26 -7.54
N ALA A 136 15.34 5.34 -8.87
CA ALA A 136 15.96 6.46 -9.58
C ALA A 136 15.07 7.73 -9.59
N GLN A 137 13.78 7.56 -9.34
CA GLN A 137 12.78 8.62 -9.26
C GLN A 137 11.75 8.25 -8.19
N GLY A 138 11.14 9.26 -7.60
CA GLY A 138 10.02 9.18 -6.68
C GLY A 138 8.71 8.93 -7.39
N ALA A 139 7.62 9.22 -6.70
CA ALA A 139 6.28 8.86 -7.15
C ALA A 139 5.19 9.69 -6.48
N ARG A 140 4.08 9.83 -7.20
CA ARG A 140 2.81 10.37 -6.70
C ARG A 140 1.85 9.22 -6.47
N LEU A 141 1.35 9.10 -5.25
CA LEU A 141 0.46 8.03 -4.82
C LEU A 141 -0.87 8.62 -4.36
N LEU A 142 -1.97 8.14 -4.94
CA LEU A 142 -3.32 8.45 -4.49
C LEU A 142 -3.98 7.18 -3.97
N LEU A 143 -4.44 7.21 -2.73
CA LEU A 143 -5.14 6.12 -2.08
C LEU A 143 -6.58 6.51 -1.79
N HIS A 144 -7.46 5.52 -1.95
CA HIS A 144 -8.84 5.58 -1.52
C HIS A 144 -9.23 4.21 -0.97
N SER A 145 -9.88 4.17 0.19
CA SER A 145 -10.35 2.93 0.78
C SER A 145 -11.77 3.09 1.29
N ASN A 146 -12.63 2.14 0.93
CA ASN A 146 -13.94 1.96 1.55
C ASN A 146 -13.96 0.80 2.57
N VAL A 147 -12.79 0.19 2.86
CA VAL A 147 -12.67 -0.84 3.90
C VAL A 147 -12.90 -0.21 5.28
N PRO A 148 -13.84 -0.71 6.09
CA PRO A 148 -14.12 -0.16 7.40
C PRO A 148 -12.90 -0.21 8.35
N GLU A 149 -12.46 0.95 8.83
CA GLU A 149 -11.37 1.04 9.80
C GLU A 149 -11.78 0.55 11.20
N GLY A 150 -10.88 -0.15 11.88
CA GLY A 150 -11.06 -0.54 13.29
C GLY A 150 -12.18 -1.56 13.54
N LYS A 151 -12.66 -2.25 12.49
CA LYS A 151 -13.71 -3.28 12.57
C LYS A 151 -13.18 -4.71 12.48
N GLY A 152 -11.87 -4.90 12.61
CA GLY A 152 -11.24 -6.21 12.51
C GLY A 152 -11.28 -6.81 11.10
N VAL A 153 -11.39 -5.97 10.06
CA VAL A 153 -11.49 -6.38 8.65
C VAL A 153 -10.20 -6.14 7.82
N SER A 154 -9.07 -6.02 8.51
CA SER A 154 -7.72 -5.77 7.93
C SER A 154 -7.62 -4.64 6.93
N SER A 155 -8.05 -3.45 7.36
CA SER A 155 -7.85 -2.23 6.57
C SER A 155 -6.37 -1.93 6.29
N SER A 156 -5.43 -2.31 7.17
CA SER A 156 -3.98 -2.13 6.96
C SER A 156 -3.44 -3.04 5.85
N ALA A 157 -3.71 -4.34 5.90
CA ALA A 157 -3.27 -5.28 4.87
C ALA A 157 -3.82 -4.93 3.47
N ALA A 158 -5.07 -4.46 3.37
CA ALA A 158 -5.63 -3.95 2.11
C ALA A 158 -4.84 -2.75 1.57
N VAL A 159 -4.52 -1.78 2.44
CA VAL A 159 -3.70 -0.60 2.10
C VAL A 159 -2.29 -1.01 1.64
N GLU A 160 -1.61 -1.86 2.40
CA GLU A 160 -0.25 -2.32 2.09
C GLU A 160 -0.19 -3.06 0.76
N VAL A 161 -1.11 -4.00 0.54
CA VAL A 161 -1.12 -4.83 -0.67
C VAL A 161 -1.48 -4.00 -1.90
N ALA A 162 -2.43 -3.06 -1.79
CA ALA A 162 -2.75 -2.14 -2.88
C ALA A 162 -1.56 -1.24 -3.19
N ALA A 163 -0.99 -0.57 -2.19
CA ALA A 163 0.15 0.33 -2.35
C ALA A 163 1.36 -0.39 -2.94
N MET A 164 1.79 -1.50 -2.33
CA MET A 164 2.96 -2.25 -2.80
C MET A 164 2.74 -2.83 -4.20
N SER A 165 1.53 -3.29 -4.53
CA SER A 165 1.21 -3.77 -5.89
C SER A 165 1.33 -2.65 -6.92
N ALA A 166 0.80 -1.46 -6.65
CA ALA A 166 0.86 -0.33 -7.58
C ALA A 166 2.29 0.22 -7.72
N ILE A 167 3.03 0.34 -6.61
CA ILE A 167 4.45 0.72 -6.60
C ILE A 167 5.27 -0.29 -7.41
N ALA A 168 5.16 -1.58 -7.11
CA ALA A 168 5.91 -2.61 -7.81
C ALA A 168 5.60 -2.59 -9.31
N ALA A 169 4.34 -2.42 -9.71
CA ALA A 169 3.95 -2.29 -11.11
C ALA A 169 4.59 -1.05 -11.78
N ALA A 170 4.52 0.11 -11.14
CA ALA A 170 5.07 1.36 -11.68
C ALA A 170 6.58 1.29 -11.92
N TYR A 171 7.32 0.65 -11.01
CA TYR A 171 8.77 0.46 -11.13
C TYR A 171 9.18 -0.83 -11.87
N GLY A 172 8.23 -1.59 -12.46
CA GLY A 172 8.52 -2.81 -13.21
C GLY A 172 9.04 -3.99 -12.36
N ILE A 173 8.80 -3.97 -11.05
CA ILE A 173 9.22 -5.00 -10.10
C ILE A 173 8.23 -6.16 -10.12
N LYS A 174 8.70 -7.36 -10.44
CA LYS A 174 7.88 -8.58 -10.42
C LYS A 174 7.88 -9.19 -9.03
N LEU A 175 6.70 -9.25 -8.41
CA LEU A 175 6.49 -9.90 -7.11
C LEU A 175 5.51 -11.05 -7.26
N ALA A 176 5.94 -12.24 -6.84
CA ALA A 176 5.04 -13.39 -6.73
C ALA A 176 4.01 -13.14 -5.62
N PRO A 177 2.78 -13.69 -5.69
CA PRO A 177 1.73 -13.43 -4.70
C PRO A 177 2.17 -13.65 -3.24
N ARG A 178 2.80 -14.79 -2.94
CA ARG A 178 3.32 -15.08 -1.60
C ARG A 178 4.41 -14.09 -1.17
N GLU A 179 5.29 -13.72 -2.08
CA GLU A 179 6.37 -12.76 -1.80
C GLU A 179 5.78 -11.38 -1.49
N LEU A 180 4.82 -10.91 -2.28
CA LEU A 180 4.09 -9.68 -2.01
C LEU A 180 3.48 -9.67 -0.61
N ALA A 181 2.79 -10.74 -0.21
CA ALA A 181 2.19 -10.84 1.12
C ALA A 181 3.25 -10.75 2.23
N LEU A 182 4.38 -11.45 2.08
CA LEU A 182 5.48 -11.41 3.05
C LEU A 182 6.14 -10.01 3.14
N LEU A 183 6.30 -9.33 2.01
CA LEU A 183 6.85 -7.97 2.00
C LEU A 183 5.88 -6.95 2.63
N CYS A 184 4.58 -7.06 2.37
CA CYS A 184 3.56 -6.25 3.06
C CYS A 184 3.58 -6.52 4.57
N GLN A 185 3.65 -7.77 4.99
CA GLN A 185 3.76 -8.12 6.41
C GLN A 185 5.02 -7.51 7.06
N LYS A 186 6.14 -7.44 6.32
CA LYS A 186 7.34 -6.74 6.78
C LYS A 186 7.12 -5.23 6.91
N VAL A 187 6.34 -4.61 6.03
CA VAL A 187 5.94 -3.19 6.17
C VAL A 187 5.20 -2.99 7.49
N GLU A 188 4.19 -3.81 7.77
CA GLU A 188 3.38 -3.71 8.99
C GLU A 188 4.23 -3.91 10.26
N ASN A 189 4.97 -5.02 10.30
CA ASN A 189 5.76 -5.41 11.46
C ASN A 189 6.96 -4.50 11.72
N HIS A 190 7.72 -4.16 10.67
CA HIS A 190 9.04 -3.55 10.81
C HIS A 190 9.09 -2.07 10.44
N VAL A 191 8.07 -1.52 9.79
CA VAL A 191 8.03 -0.09 9.45
C VAL A 191 6.90 0.63 10.18
N ALA A 192 5.67 0.10 10.12
CA ALA A 192 4.57 0.64 10.91
C ALA A 192 4.70 0.30 12.41
N GLY A 193 5.44 -0.76 12.73
CA GLY A 193 5.68 -1.20 14.10
C GLY A 193 4.43 -1.79 14.75
N ALA A 194 3.58 -2.44 13.94
CA ALA A 194 2.36 -3.11 14.35
C ALA A 194 2.53 -4.63 14.21
N PRO A 195 2.82 -5.37 15.29
CA PRO A 195 3.00 -6.82 15.24
C PRO A 195 1.76 -7.56 14.72
N CYS A 196 1.93 -8.36 13.67
CA CYS A 196 0.89 -9.17 13.04
C CYS A 196 1.47 -10.49 12.48
N GLY A 197 0.62 -11.52 12.40
CA GLY A 197 0.90 -12.71 11.59
C GLY A 197 0.70 -12.45 10.09
N ILE A 198 0.78 -13.50 9.27
CA ILE A 198 0.85 -13.38 7.79
C ILE A 198 -0.53 -13.54 7.12
N MET A 199 -1.53 -13.91 7.91
CA MET A 199 -2.85 -14.34 7.45
C MET A 199 -3.57 -13.25 6.65
N ASP A 200 -3.54 -12.01 7.14
CA ASP A 200 -4.25 -10.88 6.54
C ASP A 200 -3.72 -10.61 5.14
N GLN A 201 -2.40 -10.41 5.00
CA GLN A 201 -1.77 -10.13 3.72
C GLN A 201 -1.94 -11.28 2.72
N MET A 202 -1.85 -12.54 3.18
CA MET A 202 -2.05 -13.70 2.32
C MET A 202 -3.48 -13.77 1.77
N THR A 203 -4.47 -13.52 2.64
CA THR A 203 -5.88 -13.52 2.24
C THR A 203 -6.17 -12.40 1.26
N VAL A 204 -5.71 -11.18 1.56
CA VAL A 204 -5.92 -10.01 0.69
C VAL A 204 -5.30 -10.23 -0.69
N VAL A 205 -4.09 -10.79 -0.74
CA VAL A 205 -3.43 -11.12 -2.02
C VAL A 205 -4.18 -12.21 -2.79
N ALA A 206 -4.61 -13.28 -2.12
CA ALA A 206 -5.33 -14.40 -2.74
C ALA A 206 -6.76 -14.01 -3.16
N GLY A 207 -7.38 -13.07 -2.45
CA GLY A 207 -8.78 -12.66 -2.59
C GLY A 207 -9.13 -11.85 -3.83
N GLY A 208 -8.18 -11.63 -4.74
CA GLY A 208 -8.44 -10.96 -6.01
C GLY A 208 -7.88 -9.55 -6.08
N ARG A 209 -6.55 -9.41 -5.88
CA ARG A 209 -5.85 -8.19 -6.30
C ARG A 209 -5.94 -8.04 -7.81
N SER A 210 -6.11 -6.81 -8.28
CA SER A 210 -6.08 -6.51 -9.72
C SER A 210 -5.13 -5.37 -10.00
N LEU A 211 -4.40 -5.46 -11.10
CA LEU A 211 -3.50 -4.44 -11.62
C LEU A 211 -4.02 -3.97 -12.98
N SER A 212 -3.96 -2.67 -13.20
CA SER A 212 -4.24 -2.04 -14.50
C SER A 212 -3.38 -0.81 -14.68
N SER A 213 -3.07 -0.45 -15.92
CA SER A 213 -2.44 0.83 -16.25
C SER A 213 -3.41 1.67 -17.07
N THR A 214 -3.50 2.95 -16.78
CA THR A 214 -4.22 3.92 -17.61
C THR A 214 -3.21 4.89 -18.21
N SER A 215 -3.20 4.98 -19.53
CA SER A 215 -2.47 5.99 -20.31
C SER A 215 -3.40 7.14 -20.63
#